data_AF-R5KQZ4-F1
#
_entry.id   AF-R5KQZ4-F1
#
_cell.length_a   1.000
_cell.length_b   1.000
_cell.length_c   1.000
_cell.angle_alpha   90.00
_cell.angle_beta   90.00
_cell.angle_gamma   90.00
#
_symmetry.space_group_name_H-M   'P 1'
#
loop_
_entity.id
_entity.type
_entity.pdbx_description
1 polymer ?
#
loop_
_entity_poly.entity_id
_entity_poly.type
_entity_poly.pdbx_seq_one_letter_code
_entity_poly.pdbx_strand_id
1 'polypeptide(L)'
;MKLLYGITGTDDQIVTVALSQIGTMGGDPYWSWYGFNSRVEWCACFVSWCANECGYIDAGVIPKYAGCVNGVQWFKDRGQWLDNSAEPTPGMIIFFDWADESGQDGLSDHTGIVQKVENGRVYTVEGNSGDSVRQNSYPVGYYEILGYGAPAY
;
A
#
# COMPACT_ATOMS: atom_id res chain seq x y z
N MET A 1 -13.75 -27.03 -14.62
CA MET A 1 -13.71 -26.05 -15.73
C MET A 1 -12.43 -25.26 -15.58
N LYS A 2 -11.50 -25.44 -16.53
CA LYS A 2 -10.13 -24.94 -16.48
C LYS A 2 -10.12 -23.59 -17.22
N LEU A 3 -9.76 -22.50 -16.56
CA LEU A 3 -9.47 -21.24 -17.23
C LEU A 3 -7.98 -20.98 -17.08
N LEU A 4 -7.29 -21.07 -18.22
CA LEU A 4 -5.90 -20.66 -18.41
C LEU A 4 -5.94 -19.20 -18.86
N TYR A 5 -5.44 -18.29 -18.03
CA TYR A 5 -4.96 -16.98 -18.47
C TYR A 5 -3.45 -16.97 -18.27
N GLY A 6 -2.72 -16.90 -19.38
CA GLY A 6 -1.28 -16.86 -19.39
C GLY A 6 -0.73 -15.43 -19.37
N ILE A 7 0.41 -15.29 -18.70
CA ILE A 7 1.57 -14.46 -19.06
C ILE A 7 1.45 -12.95 -18.74
N THR A 8 1.67 -12.60 -17.46
CA THR A 8 2.80 -11.81 -16.89
C THR A 8 2.51 -11.66 -15.40
N GLY A 9 3.42 -12.08 -14.53
CA GLY A 9 3.16 -12.27 -13.09
C GLY A 9 2.89 -11.00 -12.30
N THR A 10 1.63 -10.55 -12.27
CA THR A 10 1.11 -9.76 -11.16
C THR A 10 0.17 -10.64 -10.37
N ASP A 11 0.56 -10.98 -9.14
CA ASP A 11 -0.33 -11.66 -8.23
C ASP A 11 -1.28 -10.61 -7.65
N ASP A 12 -2.39 -10.34 -8.36
CA ASP A 12 -3.39 -9.30 -8.03
C ASP A 12 -4.21 -9.63 -6.76
N GLN A 13 -3.77 -10.62 -5.97
CA GLN A 13 -4.50 -11.09 -4.79
C GLN A 13 -4.57 -10.00 -3.73
N ILE A 14 -3.47 -9.28 -3.48
CA ILE A 14 -3.48 -8.18 -2.49
C ILE A 14 -4.41 -7.05 -2.89
N VAL A 15 -4.52 -6.76 -4.19
CA VAL A 15 -5.48 -5.77 -4.72
C VAL A 15 -6.91 -6.25 -4.48
N THR A 16 -7.19 -7.52 -4.77
CA THR A 16 -8.51 -8.14 -4.54
C THR A 16 -8.89 -8.12 -3.05
N VAL A 17 -7.96 -8.49 -2.17
CA VAL A 17 -8.16 -8.43 -0.71
C VAL A 17 -8.43 -7.00 -0.28
N ALA A 18 -7.61 -6.02 -0.69
CA ALA A 18 -7.81 -4.63 -0.33
C ALA A 18 -9.16 -4.08 -0.78
N LEU A 19 -9.58 -4.37 -2.03
CA LEU A 19 -10.88 -3.96 -2.57
C LEU A 19 -12.05 -4.53 -1.75
N SER A 20 -11.92 -5.76 -1.23
CA SER A 20 -12.96 -6.37 -0.39
C SER A 20 -13.20 -5.62 0.93
N GLN A 21 -12.27 -4.76 1.34
CA GLN A 21 -12.29 -4.05 2.61
C GLN A 21 -12.85 -2.62 2.51
N ILE A 22 -13.19 -2.14 1.30
CA ILE A 22 -13.73 -0.79 1.09
C ILE A 22 -14.95 -0.55 1.98
N GLY A 23 -14.95 0.58 2.68
CA GLY A 23 -16.03 0.97 3.58
C GLY A 23 -15.85 0.53 5.04
N THR A 24 -14.82 -0.27 5.35
CA THR A 24 -14.46 -0.56 6.74
C THR A 24 -14.04 0.72 7.46
N MET A 25 -14.65 1.00 8.60
CA MET A 25 -14.43 2.21 9.42
C MET A 25 -13.60 1.91 10.67
N GLY A 26 -12.83 2.87 11.17
CA GLY A 26 -12.14 2.81 12.48
C GLY A 26 -10.94 1.85 12.57
N GLY A 27 -10.80 0.93 11.62
CA GLY A 27 -9.62 0.09 11.44
C GLY A 27 -9.38 -0.97 12.50
N ASP A 28 -10.34 -1.21 13.40
CA ASP A 28 -10.23 -2.18 14.51
C ASP A 28 -9.67 -3.54 14.07
N PRO A 29 -10.15 -4.16 12.98
CA PRO A 29 -9.59 -5.43 12.52
C PRO A 29 -8.10 -5.39 12.19
N TYR A 30 -7.55 -4.24 11.77
CA TYR A 30 -6.18 -4.13 11.27
C TYR A 30 -5.19 -3.81 12.39
N TRP A 31 -5.45 -2.76 13.19
CA TRP A 31 -4.53 -2.40 14.26
C TRP A 31 -4.58 -3.39 15.43
N SER A 32 -5.74 -4.02 15.71
CA SER A 32 -5.83 -5.06 16.73
C SER A 32 -5.10 -6.34 16.30
N TRP A 33 -5.30 -6.78 15.05
CA TRP A 33 -4.55 -7.91 14.46
C TRP A 33 -3.04 -7.67 14.49
N TYR A 34 -2.60 -6.43 14.23
CA TYR A 34 -1.19 -6.09 14.29
C TYR A 34 -0.62 -6.28 15.70
N GLY A 35 -1.44 -6.06 16.73
CA GLY A 35 -1.09 -6.24 18.14
C GLY A 35 -1.29 -4.99 19.00
N PHE A 36 -1.93 -3.93 18.49
CA PHE A 36 -2.23 -2.73 19.27
C PHE A 36 -3.49 -2.92 20.12
N ASN A 37 -3.47 -2.42 21.35
CA ASN A 37 -4.60 -2.53 22.29
C ASN A 37 -5.58 -1.35 22.20
N SER A 38 -5.31 -0.37 21.33
CA SER A 38 -6.13 0.82 21.11
C SER A 38 -5.89 1.38 19.71
N ARG A 39 -6.80 2.24 19.24
CA ARG A 39 -6.69 2.88 17.92
C ARG A 39 -5.36 3.61 17.77
N VAL A 40 -4.67 3.33 16.66
CA VAL A 40 -3.46 4.02 16.17
C VAL A 40 -3.69 4.43 14.71
N GLU A 41 -2.79 5.22 14.13
CA GLU A 41 -2.78 5.38 12.66
C GLU A 41 -2.55 4.01 12.01
N TRP A 42 -3.47 3.58 11.16
CA TRP A 42 -3.60 2.16 10.79
C TRP A 42 -3.43 1.88 9.29
N CYS A 43 -2.98 2.86 8.50
CA CYS A 43 -2.71 2.70 7.06
C CYS A 43 -1.72 1.55 6.78
N ALA A 44 -0.57 1.52 7.47
CA ALA A 44 0.43 0.46 7.34
C ALA A 44 -0.04 -0.87 7.93
N CYS A 45 -0.83 -0.84 9.01
CA CYS A 45 -1.45 -2.04 9.57
C CYS A 45 -2.39 -2.69 8.55
N PHE A 46 -3.17 -1.88 7.82
CA PHE A 46 -4.04 -2.35 6.74
C PHE A 46 -3.26 -3.01 5.61
N VAL A 47 -2.19 -2.38 5.10
CA VAL A 47 -1.34 -2.99 4.06
C VAL A 47 -0.74 -4.30 4.53
N SER A 48 -0.21 -4.34 5.77
CA SER A 48 0.31 -5.57 6.38
C SER A 48 -0.74 -6.65 6.53
N TRP A 49 -1.97 -6.28 6.90
CA TRP A 49 -3.08 -7.23 7.00
C TRP A 49 -3.42 -7.80 5.62
N CYS A 50 -3.54 -6.96 4.59
CA CYS A 50 -3.79 -7.46 3.22
C CYS A 50 -2.66 -8.40 2.74
N ALA A 51 -1.40 -8.07 3.04
CA ALA A 51 -0.27 -8.93 2.74
C ALA A 51 -0.31 -10.26 3.51
N ASN A 52 -0.76 -10.25 4.78
CA ASN A 52 -0.98 -11.46 5.57
C ASN A 52 -2.02 -12.37 4.93
N GLU A 53 -3.18 -11.82 4.54
CA GLU A 53 -4.26 -12.60 3.93
C GLU A 53 -3.85 -13.26 2.60
N CYS A 54 -2.82 -12.71 1.93
CA CYS A 54 -2.25 -13.29 0.72
C CYS A 54 -1.05 -14.23 1.00
N GLY A 55 -0.62 -14.38 2.26
CA GLY A 55 0.58 -15.14 2.63
C GLY A 55 1.91 -14.46 2.24
N TYR A 56 1.88 -13.19 1.83
CA TYR A 56 3.06 -12.47 1.33
C TYR A 56 4.06 -12.08 2.40
N ILE A 57 3.63 -11.98 3.66
CA ILE A 57 4.53 -11.79 4.80
C ILE A 57 5.38 -13.05 4.99
N ASP A 58 4.76 -14.22 5.08
CA ASP A 58 5.47 -15.49 5.27
C ASP A 58 6.36 -15.85 4.07
N ALA A 59 5.92 -15.48 2.86
CA ALA A 59 6.71 -15.63 1.64
C ALA A 59 7.87 -14.62 1.52
N GLY A 60 7.93 -13.59 2.37
CA GLY A 60 8.97 -12.55 2.34
C GLY A 60 8.86 -11.59 1.15
N VAL A 61 7.65 -11.43 0.60
CA VAL A 61 7.34 -10.58 -0.56
C VAL A 61 6.99 -9.16 -0.13
N ILE A 62 6.27 -9.00 0.99
CA ILE A 62 5.90 -7.71 1.59
C ILE A 62 6.18 -7.77 3.10
N PRO A 63 6.76 -6.73 3.73
CA PRO A 63 7.04 -6.74 5.16
C PRO A 63 5.75 -6.66 5.98
N LYS A 64 5.81 -7.16 7.23
CA LYS A 64 4.87 -6.75 8.28
C LYS A 64 5.38 -5.44 8.90
N TYR A 65 4.63 -4.35 8.76
CA TYR A 65 5.00 -3.03 9.26
C TYR A 65 3.78 -2.21 9.72
N ALA A 66 3.97 -1.40 10.76
CA ALA A 66 2.98 -0.42 11.24
C ALA A 66 3.46 1.03 11.08
N GLY A 67 4.75 1.25 10.87
CA GLY A 67 5.32 2.57 10.58
C GLY A 67 5.70 2.67 9.11
N CYS A 68 5.16 3.65 8.39
CA CYS A 68 5.38 3.83 6.94
C CYS A 68 6.86 3.94 6.58
N VAL A 69 7.65 4.69 7.38
CA VAL A 69 9.11 4.81 7.23
C VAL A 69 9.82 3.45 7.23
N ASN A 70 9.40 2.52 8.09
CA ASN A 70 10.00 1.17 8.13
C ASN A 70 9.66 0.37 6.87
N GLY A 71 8.45 0.53 6.34
CA GLY A 71 8.05 -0.06 5.06
C GLY A 71 8.91 0.46 3.90
N VAL A 72 9.09 1.78 3.81
CA VAL A 72 9.96 2.42 2.83
C VAL A 72 11.39 1.88 2.92
N GLN A 73 11.98 1.84 4.11
CA GLN A 73 13.34 1.36 4.30
C GLN A 73 13.50 -0.10 3.87
N TRP A 74 12.54 -0.96 4.19
CA TRP A 74 12.56 -2.38 3.80
C TRP A 74 12.63 -2.57 2.28
N PHE A 75 11.84 -1.82 1.52
CA PHE A 75 11.87 -1.89 0.06
C PHE A 75 13.18 -1.30 -0.51
N LYS A 76 13.69 -0.20 0.06
CA LYS A 76 14.96 0.39 -0.33
C LYS A 76 16.14 -0.56 -0.11
N ASP A 77 16.22 -1.21 1.04
CA ASP A 77 17.29 -2.16 1.40
C ASP A 77 17.36 -3.36 0.45
N ARG A 78 16.26 -3.66 -0.24
CA ARG A 78 16.13 -4.78 -1.17
C ARG A 78 16.25 -4.38 -2.64
N GLY A 79 16.51 -3.10 -2.92
CA GLY A 79 16.51 -2.58 -4.29
C GLY A 79 15.12 -2.65 -4.97
N GLN A 80 14.06 -2.69 -4.16
CA GLN A 80 12.66 -2.82 -4.57
C GLN A 80 11.90 -1.50 -4.41
N TRP A 81 12.61 -0.37 -4.57
CA TRP A 81 12.05 0.97 -4.43
C TRP A 81 12.08 1.71 -5.76
N LEU A 82 10.96 2.34 -6.10
CA LEU A 82 10.82 3.26 -7.23
C LEU A 82 10.45 4.64 -6.69
N ASP A 83 11.00 5.70 -7.28
CA ASP A 83 10.56 7.06 -6.97
C ASP A 83 9.21 7.38 -7.61
N ASN A 84 8.68 8.56 -7.31
CA ASN A 84 7.35 8.99 -7.73
C ASN A 84 7.20 9.23 -9.24
N SER A 85 8.29 9.29 -10.00
CA SER A 85 8.26 9.46 -11.46
C SER A 85 7.92 8.17 -12.20
N ALA A 86 8.01 7.02 -11.54
CA ALA A 86 7.66 5.74 -12.11
C ALA A 86 6.14 5.61 -12.32
N GLU A 87 5.75 4.88 -13.37
CA GLU A 87 4.38 4.41 -13.53
C GLU A 87 4.24 3.08 -12.76
N PRO A 88 3.50 3.04 -11.64
CA PRO A 88 3.42 1.84 -10.81
C PRO A 88 2.52 0.76 -11.43
N THR A 89 2.70 -0.49 -11.01
CA THR A 89 1.83 -1.60 -11.40
C THR A 89 0.86 -1.97 -10.27
N PRO A 90 -0.29 -2.61 -10.57
CA PRO A 90 -1.15 -3.21 -9.56
C PRO A 90 -0.36 -4.05 -8.54
N GLY A 91 -0.74 -3.95 -7.27
CA GLY A 91 -0.10 -4.65 -6.16
C GLY A 91 1.17 -3.99 -5.64
N MET A 92 1.70 -2.94 -6.26
CA MET A 92 2.75 -2.13 -5.63
C MET A 92 2.23 -1.43 -4.37
N ILE A 93 3.12 -1.16 -3.43
CA ILE A 93 2.80 -0.41 -2.22
C ILE A 93 3.15 1.05 -2.46
N ILE A 94 2.16 1.93 -2.43
CA ILE A 94 2.38 3.37 -2.57
C ILE A 94 2.66 3.99 -1.19
N PHE A 95 3.56 4.96 -1.16
CA PHE A 95 3.89 5.73 0.04
C PHE A 95 3.79 7.22 -0.26
N PHE A 96 3.27 7.97 0.70
CA PHE A 96 3.10 9.42 0.62
C PHE A 96 3.92 10.13 1.69
N ASP A 97 4.36 11.33 1.35
CA ASP A 97 5.01 12.34 2.18
C ASP A 97 4.15 13.60 2.02
N TRP A 98 3.27 13.83 2.98
CA TRP A 98 2.24 14.86 2.93
C TRP A 98 2.85 16.21 3.29
N ALA A 99 2.49 17.25 2.55
CA ALA A 99 2.98 18.58 2.86
C ALA A 99 2.22 19.16 4.07
N ASP A 100 2.94 19.54 5.12
CA ASP A 100 2.40 20.33 6.22
C ASP A 100 2.74 21.83 6.08
N GLU A 101 2.57 22.63 7.14
CA GLU A 101 2.91 24.07 7.13
C GLU A 101 4.38 24.36 6.81
N SER A 102 5.26 23.38 7.03
CA SER A 102 6.70 23.42 6.75
C SER A 102 7.07 22.74 5.42
N GLY A 103 6.11 22.14 4.72
CA GLY A 103 6.31 21.39 3.48
C GLY A 103 6.45 19.88 3.73
N GLN A 104 7.14 19.20 2.82
CA GLN A 104 7.42 17.76 2.88
C GLN A 104 8.73 17.51 3.61
N ASP A 105 8.77 16.52 4.51
CA ASP A 105 9.94 16.25 5.35
C ASP A 105 10.84 15.10 4.82
N GLY A 106 10.42 14.47 3.72
CA GLY A 106 11.11 13.34 3.09
C GLY A 106 10.81 11.99 3.73
N LEU A 107 9.95 11.94 4.76
CA LEU A 107 9.52 10.74 5.45
C LEU A 107 8.10 10.38 5.03
N SER A 108 7.77 9.10 5.16
CA SER A 108 6.44 8.66 4.77
C SER A 108 5.45 8.79 5.91
N ASP A 109 4.36 9.51 5.65
CA ASP A 109 3.21 9.66 6.55
C ASP A 109 2.13 8.62 6.30
N HIS A 110 1.97 8.20 5.04
CA HIS A 110 0.86 7.36 4.62
C HIS A 110 1.28 6.30 3.61
N THR A 111 0.50 5.22 3.55
CA THR A 111 0.74 4.11 2.63
C THR A 111 -0.57 3.47 2.20
N GLY A 112 -0.57 2.89 1.00
CA GLY A 112 -1.69 2.14 0.45
C GLY A 112 -1.25 1.13 -0.59
N ILE A 113 -2.22 0.50 -1.25
CA ILE A 113 -1.98 -0.49 -2.30
C ILE A 113 -2.40 0.10 -3.64
N VAL A 114 -1.51 0.03 -4.63
CA VAL A 114 -1.82 0.41 -6.01
C VAL A 114 -2.82 -0.60 -6.57
N GLN A 115 -4.01 -0.12 -6.91
CA GLN A 115 -5.04 -0.93 -7.53
C GLN A 115 -4.81 -1.07 -9.04
N LYS A 116 -4.58 0.07 -9.71
CA LYS A 116 -4.35 0.16 -11.15
C LYS A 116 -3.78 1.52 -11.54
N VAL A 117 -3.26 1.62 -12.75
CA VAL A 117 -2.97 2.90 -13.42
C VAL A 117 -3.80 2.98 -14.68
N GLU A 118 -4.47 4.12 -14.87
CA GLU A 118 -5.31 4.36 -16.04
C GLU A 118 -5.37 5.86 -16.32
N ASN A 119 -5.22 6.25 -17.59
CA ASN A 119 -5.30 7.65 -18.05
C ASN A 119 -4.38 8.61 -17.27
N GLY A 120 -3.14 8.19 -17.00
CA GLY A 120 -2.15 9.00 -16.28
C GLY A 120 -2.45 9.20 -14.79
N ARG A 121 -3.34 8.38 -14.22
CA ARG A 121 -3.69 8.39 -12.81
C ARG A 121 -3.42 7.05 -12.16
N VAL A 122 -2.83 7.07 -10.98
CA VAL A 122 -2.75 5.92 -10.08
C VAL A 122 -4.01 5.87 -9.23
N TYR A 123 -4.67 4.72 -9.22
CA TYR A 123 -5.79 4.39 -8.35
C TYR A 123 -5.30 3.51 -7.23
N THR A 124 -5.72 3.79 -6.00
CA THR A 124 -5.20 3.17 -4.79
C THR A 124 -6.34 2.66 -3.93
N VAL A 125 -6.04 1.69 -3.07
CA VAL A 125 -6.88 1.33 -1.92
C VAL A 125 -6.08 1.61 -0.66
N GLU A 126 -6.63 2.48 0.20
CA GLU A 126 -5.93 3.05 1.34
C GLU A 126 -6.76 2.84 2.61
N GLY A 127 -6.14 2.23 3.61
CA GLY A 127 -6.67 2.20 4.96
C GLY A 127 -6.43 3.53 5.67
N ASN A 128 -7.28 3.87 6.64
CA ASN A 128 -7.18 5.10 7.41
C ASN A 128 -7.30 6.39 6.57
N SER A 129 -7.87 6.29 5.37
CA SER A 129 -8.22 7.44 4.55
C SER A 129 -9.57 7.99 5.05
N GLY A 130 -9.51 9.04 5.86
CA GLY A 130 -10.68 9.59 6.56
C GLY A 130 -11.29 8.59 7.54
N ASP A 131 -10.44 7.90 8.31
CA ASP A 131 -10.77 6.83 9.26
C ASP A 131 -11.55 5.64 8.63
N SER A 132 -11.28 5.36 7.36
CA SER A 132 -11.89 4.25 6.65
C SER A 132 -11.02 3.70 5.53
N VAL A 133 -11.34 2.50 5.03
CA VAL A 133 -10.76 1.98 3.80
C VAL A 133 -11.47 2.60 2.60
N ARG A 134 -10.73 3.30 1.75
CA ARG A 134 -11.27 3.99 0.57
C ARG A 134 -10.44 3.74 -0.67
N GLN A 135 -11.09 3.96 -1.82
CA GLN A 135 -10.36 4.16 -3.06
C GLN A 135 -10.05 5.63 -3.26
N ASN A 136 -8.80 5.94 -3.58
CA ASN A 136 -8.35 7.27 -3.95
C ASN A 136 -7.72 7.25 -5.34
N SER A 137 -7.44 8.43 -5.91
CA SER A 137 -6.67 8.52 -7.14
C SER A 137 -5.85 9.79 -7.21
N TYR A 138 -4.66 9.66 -7.79
CA TYR A 138 -3.68 10.74 -7.90
C TYR A 138 -3.10 10.76 -9.33
N PRO A 139 -2.67 11.92 -9.84
CA PRO A 139 -1.82 11.95 -11.02
C PRO A 139 -0.56 11.08 -10.81
N VAL A 140 -0.09 10.40 -11.85
CA VAL A 140 1.27 9.83 -11.83
C VAL A 140 2.28 10.97 -11.68
N GLY A 141 3.29 10.81 -10.82
CA GLY A 141 4.22 11.89 -10.48
C GLY A 141 3.64 12.96 -9.54
N TYR A 142 2.51 12.71 -8.87
CA TYR A 142 1.97 13.64 -7.88
C TYR A 142 3.00 13.93 -6.78
N TYR A 143 3.14 15.20 -6.42
CA TYR A 143 4.26 15.66 -5.59
C TYR A 143 4.28 15.05 -4.18
N GLU A 144 3.12 14.72 -3.60
CA GLU A 144 3.03 14.07 -2.29
C GLU A 144 3.22 12.56 -2.33
N ILE A 145 3.37 11.96 -3.52
CA ILE A 145 3.81 10.58 -3.62
C ILE A 145 5.31 10.59 -3.34
N LEU A 146 5.72 9.90 -2.26
CA LEU A 146 7.12 9.70 -1.93
C LEU A 146 7.75 8.66 -2.87
N GLY A 147 6.99 7.62 -3.20
CA GLY A 147 7.40 6.57 -4.13
C GLY A 147 6.63 5.27 -3.92
N TYR A 148 7.19 4.20 -4.47
CA TYR A 148 6.56 2.90 -4.53
C TYR A 148 7.50 1.80 -4.05
N GLY A 149 7.01 0.95 -3.14
CA GLY A 149 7.55 -0.38 -2.93
C GLY A 149 7.09 -1.30 -4.05
N ALA A 150 8.03 -2.01 -4.68
CA ALA A 150 7.81 -2.93 -5.79
C ALA A 150 8.08 -4.38 -5.33
N PRO A 151 7.08 -5.09 -4.77
CA PRO A 151 7.25 -6.47 -4.34
C PRO A 151 7.68 -7.37 -5.50
N ALA A 152 8.54 -8.35 -5.21
CA ALA A 152 8.87 -9.42 -6.15
C ALA A 152 7.98 -10.63 -5.84
N TYR A 153 6.81 -10.67 -6.48
CA TYR A 153 5.82 -11.76 -6.40
C TYR A 153 6.34 -13.09 -6.95
#